data_AF-A0A6P0ICZ7-F1
#
_entry.id   AF-A0A6P0ICZ7-F1
#
_cell.length_a   1.000
_cell.length_b   1.000
_cell.length_c   1.000
_cell.angle_alpha   90.00
_cell.angle_beta   90.00
_cell.angle_gamma   90.00
#
_symmetry.space_group_name_H-M   'P 1'
#
loop_
_entity.id
_entity.type
_entity.pdbx_description
1 polymer ?
#
loop_
_entity_poly.entity_id
_entity_poly.type
_entity_poly.pdbx_seq_one_letter_code
_entity_poly.pdbx_strand_id
1 'polypeptide(L)' 'MKAASDILIIGGGIIGLAIAVELKRRGATVTV' A
#
# COMPACT_ATOMS: atom_id res chain seq x y z
N MET A 1 3.32 -8.66 -15.66
CA MET A 1 2.29 -8.49 -14.60
C MET A 1 2.08 -7.00 -14.44
N LYS A 2 0.89 -6.46 -14.75
CA LYS A 2 0.53 -5.05 -14.44
C LYS A 2 -0.81 -5.09 -13.71
N ALA A 3 -0.77 -5.21 -12.39
CA ALA A 3 -1.91 -4.88 -11.56
C ALA A 3 -1.89 -3.35 -11.36
N ALA A 4 -2.99 -2.67 -11.63
CA ALA A 4 -3.13 -1.26 -11.30
C ALA A 4 -3.41 -1.18 -9.79
N SER A 5 -2.51 -0.53 -9.04
CA SER A 5 -2.76 -0.17 -7.65
C SER A 5 -3.29 1.26 -7.62
N ASP A 6 -4.31 1.50 -6.80
CA ASP A 6 -4.91 2.83 -6.64
C ASP A 6 -3.96 3.77 -5.88
N ILE A 7 -3.07 3.20 -5.06
CA ILE A 7 -2.21 3.93 -4.13
C ILE A 7 -0.76 3.43 -4.21
N LEU A 8 0.18 4.37 -4.40
CA LEU A 8 1.62 4.15 -4.28
C LEU A 8 2.13 4.79 -2.99
N ILE A 9 2.76 3.99 -2.14
CA ILE A 9 3.50 4.44 -0.97
C ILE A 9 4.97 4.46 -1.33
N ILE A 10 5.69 5.55 -1.02
CA ILE A 10 7.13 5.63 -1.22
C ILE A 10 7.83 5.46 0.12
N GLY A 11 8.50 4.33 0.31
CA GLY A 11 9.30 4.01 1.49
C GLY A 11 8.71 2.89 2.35
N GLY A 12 9.47 1.79 2.50
CA GLY A 12 9.07 0.57 3.22
C GLY A 12 9.41 0.53 4.71
N GLY A 13 9.53 1.68 5.37
CA GLY A 13 9.75 1.75 6.82
C GLY A 13 8.51 1.37 7.63
N ILE A 14 8.64 1.30 8.96
CA ILE A 14 7.56 0.88 9.87
C ILE A 14 6.26 1.68 9.66
N ILE A 15 6.38 2.98 9.40
CA ILE A 15 5.23 3.86 9.15
C ILE A 15 4.57 3.53 7.80
N GLY A 16 5.36 3.43 6.73
CA GLY A 16 4.86 3.13 5.39
C GLY A 16 4.15 1.78 5.32
N LEU A 17 4.71 0.76 5.98
CA LEU A 17 4.10 -0.56 6.09
C LEU A 17 2.84 -0.56 6.95
N ALA A 18 2.81 0.16 8.07
CA ALA A 18 1.60 0.27 8.89
C ALA A 18 0.43 0.89 8.10
N ILE A 19 0.72 1.93 7.31
CA ILE A 19 -0.26 2.55 6.41
C ILE A 19 -0.70 1.58 5.31
N ALA A 20 0.24 0.86 4.68
CA ALA A 20 -0.06 -0.12 3.64
C ALA A 20 -1.01 -1.23 4.15
N VAL A 21 -0.76 -1.73 5.36
CA VAL A 21 -1.59 -2.75 6.01
C VAL A 21 -2.99 -2.22 6.28
N GLU A 22 -3.12 -1.01 6.81
CA GLU A 22 -4.41 -0.40 7.10
C GLU A 22 -5.23 -0.14 5.83
N LEU A 23 -4.59 0.39 4.78
CA LEU A 23 -5.23 0.61 3.48
C LEU A 23 -5.69 -0.70 2.85
N LYS A 24 -4.88 -1.76 2.91
CA LYS A 24 -5.25 -3.08 2.42
C LYS A 24 -6.44 -3.66 3.18
N ARG A 25 -6.53 -3.45 4.51
CA ARG A 25 -7.69 -3.86 5.33
C ARG A 25 -8.98 -3.14 4.95
N ARG A 26 -8.87 -1.90 4.44
CA ARG A 26 -9.99 -1.13 3.90
C ARG A 26 -10.35 -1.50 2.46
N GLY A 27 -9.69 -2.50 1.88
CA GLY A 27 -9.95 -2.99 0.53
C GLY A 27 -9.23 -2.24 -0.57
N ALA A 28 -8.30 -1.33 -0.25
CA ALA A 28 -7.52 -0.62 -1.26
C ALA A 28 -6.43 -1.52 -1.87
N THR A 29 -6.13 -1.29 -3.15
CA THR A 29 -4.97 -1.91 -3.81
C THR A 29 -3.78 -0.99 -3.66
N VAL A 30 -2.73 -1.45 -2.97
CA VAL A 30 -1.57 -0.65 -2.61
C VAL A 30 -0.28 -1.28 -3.14
N THR A 31 0.61 -0.44 -3.64
CA THR A 31 2.02 -0.76 -3.88
C THR A 31 2.89 0.07 -2.94
N VAL A 32 3.91 -0.54 -2.33
CA VAL A 32 4.85 0.08 -1.40
C VAL A 32 6.26 0.05 -1.99
#